data_AF-A0A2V7F5E6-F1
#
_entry.id   AF-A0A2V7F5E6-F1
#
_cell.length_a   1.000
_cell.length_b   1.000
_cell.length_c   1.000
_cell.angle_alpha   90.00
_cell.angle_beta   90.00
_cell.angle_gamma   90.00
#
_symmetry.space_group_name_H-M   'P 1'
#
loop_
_entity.id
_entity.type
_entity.pdbx_description
1 polymer ?
#
loop_
_entity_poly.entity_id
_entity_poly.type
_entity_poly.pdbx_seq_one_letter_code
_entity_poly.pdbx_strand_id
1 'polypeptide(L)' 'MTGGFERTGLTEADVDRLAAQIGLTIAPEFRAAVARHLAALLTAARRVDEFTLPESVEPAPNGES' A
#
# COMPACT_ATOMS: atom_id res chain seq x y z
N MET A 1 -0.48 -15.95 11.74
CA MET A 1 0.87 -15.45 11.40
C MET A 1 0.72 -13.94 11.22
N THR A 2 0.89 -13.22 12.32
CA THR A 2 0.42 -11.84 12.50
C THR A 2 1.63 -10.92 12.65
N GLY A 3 1.62 -9.78 11.95
CA GLY A 3 2.49 -8.64 12.26
C GLY A 3 3.88 -8.66 11.61
N GLY A 4 3.97 -8.26 10.33
CA GLY A 4 5.26 -8.04 9.64
C GLY A 4 5.59 -6.57 9.33
N PHE A 5 4.64 -5.64 9.52
CA PHE A 5 4.82 -4.24 9.08
C PHE A 5 5.05 -3.25 10.22
N GLU A 6 5.32 -3.71 11.44
CA GLU A 6 5.37 -2.83 12.61
C GLU A 6 6.76 -2.32 13.02
N ARG A 7 7.88 -2.69 12.38
CA ARG A 7 9.19 -2.21 12.88
C ARG A 7 10.28 -1.79 11.89
N THR A 8 10.01 -1.73 10.60
CA THR A 8 10.98 -1.21 9.63
C THR A 8 10.23 -0.52 8.50
N GLY A 9 10.53 0.74 8.23
CA GLY A 9 9.95 1.47 7.10
C GLY A 9 10.22 0.74 5.79
N LEU A 10 9.36 0.98 4.79
CA LEU A 10 9.57 0.50 3.42
C LEU A 10 10.97 0.87 2.92
N THR A 11 11.68 -0.11 2.39
CA THR A 11 13.01 0.09 1.81
C THR A 11 12.92 0.31 0.29
N GLU A 12 14.00 0.78 -0.33
CA GLU A 12 14.08 0.86 -1.78
C GLU A 12 13.97 -0.52 -2.46
N ALA A 13 14.47 -1.57 -1.81
CA ALA A 13 14.36 -2.95 -2.30
C ALA A 13 12.89 -3.43 -2.28
N ASP A 14 12.11 -3.01 -1.29
CA ASP A 14 10.67 -3.30 -1.27
C ASP A 14 9.94 -2.59 -2.42
N VAL A 15 10.34 -1.36 -2.74
CA VAL A 15 9.80 -0.61 -3.88
C VAL A 15 10.09 -1.34 -5.19
N ASP A 16 11.33 -1.77 -5.41
CA ASP A 16 11.69 -2.55 -6.61
C ASP A 16 10.90 -3.87 -6.70
N ARG A 17 10.80 -4.60 -5.58
CA ARG A 17 10.03 -5.85 -5.51
C ARG A 17 8.55 -5.65 -5.84
N LEU A 18 7.93 -4.60 -5.31
CA LEU A 18 6.51 -4.29 -5.54
C LEU A 18 6.26 -3.78 -6.96
N ALA A 19 7.16 -2.94 -7.49
CA ALA A 19 7.06 -2.42 -8.85
C ALA A 19 7.14 -3.55 -9.89
N ALA A 20 8.01 -4.55 -9.66
CA ALA A 20 8.12 -5.72 -10.52
C ALA A 20 6.83 -6.55 -10.59
N GLN A 21 6.03 -6.61 -9.51
CA GLN A 21 4.77 -7.35 -9.49
C GLN A 21 3.71 -6.76 -10.43
N ILE A 22 3.81 -5.47 -10.75
CA ILE A 22 2.89 -4.76 -11.65
C ILE A 22 3.56 -4.38 -12.98
N GLY A 23 4.76 -4.90 -13.26
CA GLY A 23 5.50 -4.60 -14.49
C GLY A 23 5.97 -3.16 -14.62
N LEU A 24 6.13 -2.44 -13.49
CA LEU A 24 6.60 -1.06 -13.47
C LEU A 24 8.11 -1.02 -13.21
N THR A 25 8.83 -0.19 -13.97
CA THR A 25 10.24 0.13 -13.71
C THR A 25 10.34 1.50 -13.06
N ILE A 26 10.94 1.56 -11.87
CA ILE A 26 11.18 2.81 -11.14
C ILE A 26 12.67 3.16 -11.24
N ALA A 27 12.95 4.36 -11.75
CA ALA A 27 14.32 4.84 -11.85
C ALA A 27 14.95 4.97 -10.45
N PRO A 28 16.25 4.62 -10.27
CA PRO A 28 16.89 4.56 -8.96
C PRO A 28 16.72 5.84 -8.12
N GLU A 29 16.80 7.01 -8.75
CA GLU A 29 16.66 8.32 -8.11
C GLU A 29 15.28 8.55 -7.45
N PHE A 30 14.25 7.80 -7.84
CA PHE A 30 12.90 7.94 -7.29
C PHE A 30 12.58 6.94 -6.17
N ARG A 31 13.37 5.88 -5.99
CA ARG A 31 13.03 4.75 -5.09
C ARG A 31 12.85 5.19 -3.64
N ALA A 32 13.77 6.01 -3.12
CA ALA A 32 13.68 6.54 -1.77
C ALA A 32 12.40 7.38 -1.56
N ALA A 33 12.04 8.22 -2.54
CA ALA A 33 10.85 9.05 -2.47
C ALA A 33 9.57 8.21 -2.52
N VAL A 34 9.53 7.20 -3.40
CA VAL A 34 8.41 6.24 -3.49
C VAL A 34 8.26 5.46 -2.18
N ALA A 35 9.37 4.96 -1.61
CA ALA A 35 9.35 4.24 -0.34
C ALA A 35 8.73 5.09 0.79
N ARG A 36 9.15 6.36 0.89
CA ARG A 36 8.61 7.32 1.85
C ARG A 36 7.11 7.56 1.66
N HIS A 37 6.66 7.82 0.44
CA HIS A 37 5.24 8.10 0.17
C HIS A 37 4.37 6.86 0.39
N LEU A 38 4.85 5.68 -0.02
CA LEU A 38 4.14 4.43 0.20
C LEU A 38 4.03 4.09 1.69
N ALA A 39 5.06 4.35 2.50
CA ALA A 39 4.98 4.20 3.95
C ALA A 39 3.92 5.11 4.59
N ALA A 40 3.85 6.38 4.14
CA ALA A 40 2.81 7.31 4.58
C ALA A 40 1.41 6.84 4.16
N LEU A 41 1.25 6.35 2.92
CA LEU A 41 -0.02 5.83 2.41
C LEU A 41 -0.49 4.60 3.20
N LEU A 42 0.40 3.64 3.48
CA LEU A 42 0.06 2.47 4.28
C LEU A 42 -0.31 2.84 5.72
N THR A 43 0.32 3.87 6.27
CA THR A 43 -0.03 4.40 7.60
C THR A 43 -1.45 4.98 7.59
N ALA A 44 -1.82 5.71 6.53
CA ALA A 44 -3.18 6.21 6.36
C ALA A 44 -4.20 5.09 6.11
N ALA A 45 -3.85 4.08 5.29
CA ALA A 45 -4.73 2.96 4.96
C ALA A 45 -5.13 2.13 6.20
N ARG A 46 -4.25 1.99 7.20
CA ARG A 46 -4.59 1.33 8.47
C ARG A 46 -5.79 1.96 9.18
N ARG A 47 -6.05 3.25 8.97
CA ARG A 47 -7.25 3.93 9.53
C ARG A 47 -8.54 3.42 8.92
N VAL A 48 -8.48 2.92 7.69
CA VAL A 48 -9.64 2.29 7.02
C VAL A 48 -9.86 0.89 7.58
N ASP A 49 -8.79 0.12 7.87
CA ASP A 49 -8.91 -1.21 8.49
C ASP A 49 -9.57 -1.17 9.89
N GLU A 50 -9.42 -0.04 10.60
CA GLU A 50 -10.10 0.20 11.89
C GLU A 50 -11.62 0.37 11.74
N PHE A 51 -12.13 0.62 10.52
CA PHE A 51 -13.55 0.78 10.26
C PHE A 51 -14.21 -0.59 10.05
N THR A 52 -14.87 -1.09 11.09
CA THR A 52 -15.61 -2.36 11.00
C THR A 52 -16.82 -2.20 10.08
N LEU A 53 -16.80 -2.90 8.96
CA LEU A 53 -17.93 -2.93 8.03
C LEU A 53 -18.96 -3.97 8.50
N PRO A 54 -20.25 -3.60 8.58
CA PRO A 54 -21.34 -4.57 8.72
C PRO A 54 -21.30 -5.60 7.58
N GLU A 55 -21.70 -6.84 7.86
CA GLU A 55 -21.74 -7.92 6.86
C GLU A 55 -22.63 -7.61 5.65
N SER A 56 -23.59 -6.70 5.80
CA SER A 56 -24.52 -6.27 4.76
C SER A 56 -24.07 -5.05 3.96
N VAL A 57 -22.83 -4.56 4.15
CA VAL A 57 -22.31 -3.45 3.33
C VAL A 57 -21.95 -3.97 1.95
N GLU A 58 -22.68 -3.50 0.95
CA GLU A 58 -22.34 -3.68 -0.45
C GLU A 58 -21.16 -2.77 -0.84
N PRO A 59 -20.25 -3.22 -1.73
CA PRO A 59 -19.23 -2.37 -2.31
C PRO A 59 -19.85 -1.14 -3.01
N ALA A 60 -19.12 -0.03 -3.00
CA ALA A 60 -19.52 1.13 -3.79
C ALA A 60 -19.63 0.75 -5.28
N PRO A 61 -20.59 1.32 -6.02
CA PRO A 61 -20.77 1.02 -7.44
C PRO A 61 -19.49 1.36 -8.23
N ASN A 62 -19.10 0.46 -9.14
CA ASN A 62 -17.88 0.50 -9.95
C ASN A 62 -17.88 1.56 -11.06
N GLY A 63 -18.91 2.41 -11.14
CA GLY A 63 -18.96 3.55 -12.07
C GLY A 63 -19.21 3.20 -13.54
N GLU A 64 -19.43 1.92 -13.86
CA GLU A 64 -19.92 1.50 -15.18
C GLU A 64 -21.44 1.69 -15.22
N SER A 65 -21.91 2.71 -15.93
CA SER A 65 -23.32 2.92 -16.30
C SER A 65 -23.56 2.55 -17.75
#